data_AF-A0A7C7QGI5-F1
#
_entry.id   AF-A0A7C7QGI5-F1
#
_cell.length_a   1.000
_cell.length_b   1.000
_cell.length_c   1.000
_cell.angle_alpha   90.00
_cell.angle_beta   90.00
_cell.angle_gamma   90.00
#
_symmetry.space_group_name_H-M   'P 1'
#
loop_
_entity.id
_entity.type
_entity.pdbx_description
1 polymer ?
#
loop_
_entity_poly.entity_id
_entity_poly.type
_entity_poly.pdbx_seq_one_letter_code
_entity_poly.pdbx_strand_id
1 'polypeptide(L)'
;LGAGHCFRDQVLEICPACARQAGNTGGLSRTLEGSSLETIRHMVASGLGITVLPCTAAGADRYAQRLLTIKRFTGSAPTRTIALAWRKTFPRPRAIETLRRAILACRLSCVEPLPANHVLPQE
;
A
#
# COMPACT_ATOMS: atom_id res chain seq x y z
N LEU A 1 0.85 10.24 -1.69
CA LEU A 1 -0.10 9.95 -2.77
C LEU A 1 -1.15 11.04 -2.77
N GLY A 2 -1.68 11.39 -3.95
CA GLY A 2 -2.77 12.36 -4.06
C GLY A 2 -4.09 11.88 -3.43
N ALA A 3 -5.07 12.77 -3.37
CA ALA A 3 -6.42 12.44 -2.91
C ALA A 3 -7.09 11.40 -3.83
N GLY A 4 -7.94 10.52 -3.28
CA GLY A 4 -8.63 9.46 -4.03
C GLY A 4 -7.93 8.10 -4.06
N HIS A 5 -6.74 7.99 -3.44
CA HIS A 5 -6.09 6.69 -3.22
C HIS A 5 -6.39 6.18 -1.81
N CYS A 6 -7.07 5.04 -1.68
CA CYS A 6 -7.36 4.43 -0.38
C CYS A 6 -6.13 4.21 0.50
N PHE A 7 -4.94 4.04 -0.08
CA PHE A 7 -3.70 3.92 0.69
C PHE A 7 -3.31 5.21 1.42
N ARG A 8 -3.63 6.39 0.87
CA ARG A 8 -3.43 7.67 1.57
C ARG A 8 -4.25 7.68 2.85
N ASP A 9 -5.53 7.35 2.74
CA ASP A 9 -6.47 7.40 3.86
C ASP A 9 -6.07 6.39 4.94
N GLN A 10 -5.73 5.16 4.54
CA GLN A 10 -5.17 4.13 5.43
C GLN A 10 -3.96 4.66 6.22
N VAL A 11 -2.99 5.31 5.56
CA VAL A 11 -1.80 5.84 6.23
C VAL A 11 -2.16 6.98 7.21
N LEU A 12 -3.12 7.84 6.86
CA LEU A 12 -3.55 8.94 7.71
C LEU A 12 -4.33 8.46 8.94
N GLU A 13 -5.11 7.39 8.83
CA GLU A 13 -5.79 6.74 9.97
C GLU A 13 -4.80 6.17 10.98
N ILE A 14 -3.73 5.53 10.49
CA ILE A 14 -2.70 4.93 11.35
C ILE A 14 -1.82 6.00 12.04
N CYS A 15 -1.64 7.16 11.40
CA CYS A 15 -0.81 8.25 11.91
C CYS A 15 -1.58 9.59 11.97
N PRO A 16 -2.36 9.85 13.03
CA PRO A 16 -3.10 11.11 13.18
C PRO A 16 -2.21 12.35 13.22
N ALA A 17 -0.95 12.20 13.66
CA ALA A 17 0.05 13.26 13.61
C ALA A 17 0.39 13.66 12.15
N CYS A 18 0.44 12.70 11.25
CA CYS A 18 0.67 12.92 9.82
C CYS A 18 -0.51 13.67 9.17
N ALA A 19 -1.74 13.40 9.61
CA ALA A 19 -2.95 14.10 9.15
C ALA A 19 -2.96 15.59 9.53
N ARG A 20 -2.56 15.92 10.77
CA ARG A 20 -2.46 17.33 11.21
C ARG A 20 -1.42 18.12 10.40
N GLN A 21 -0.28 17.50 10.10
CA GLN A 21 0.78 18.13 9.30
C GLN A 21 0.30 18.40 7.86
N ALA A 22 -0.42 17.44 7.26
CA ALA A 22 -0.94 17.56 5.90
C ALA A 22 -1.94 18.72 5.73
N GLY A 23 -2.69 19.07 6.78
CA GLY A 23 -3.62 20.21 6.80
C GLY A 23 -2.95 21.57 7.07
N ASN A 24 -1.80 21.59 7.74
CA ASN A 24 -1.10 22.83 8.13
C ASN A 24 -0.07 23.32 7.09
N THR A 25 0.40 22.45 6.19
CA THR A 25 1.34 22.82 5.12
C THR A 25 0.57 23.28 3.88
N GLY A 26 0.18 24.56 3.84
CA GLY A 26 -0.40 25.17 2.64
C GLY A 26 0.48 24.95 1.39
N GLY A 27 -0.13 24.90 0.21
CA GLY A 27 0.51 24.87 -1.13
C GLY A 27 1.43 23.67 -1.43
N LEU A 28 2.50 23.52 -0.66
CA LEU A 28 3.59 22.56 -0.82
C LEU A 28 3.13 21.10 -0.66
N SER A 29 2.15 20.82 0.22
CA SER A 29 1.57 19.48 0.38
C SER A 29 0.92 18.97 -0.91
N ARG A 30 0.26 19.85 -1.68
CA ARG A 30 -0.31 19.53 -3.00
C ARG A 30 0.77 19.25 -4.06
N THR A 31 1.92 19.90 -3.96
CA THR A 31 3.06 19.68 -4.88
C THR A 31 3.80 18.37 -4.61
N LEU A 32 3.66 17.81 -3.41
CA LEU A 32 4.26 16.53 -2.98
C LEU A 32 3.33 15.32 -3.22
N GLU A 33 2.18 15.54 -3.86
CA GLU A 33 1.24 14.49 -4.22
C GLU A 33 1.72 13.74 -5.48
N GLY A 34 2.50 12.67 -5.28
CA GLY A 34 2.76 11.71 -6.35
C GLY A 34 1.52 10.86 -6.67
N SER A 35 1.29 10.55 -7.96
CA SER A 35 0.22 9.65 -8.41
C SER A 35 0.60 8.16 -8.34
N SER A 36 1.90 7.86 -8.15
CA SER A 36 2.43 6.50 -8.03
C SER A 36 3.36 6.38 -6.83
N LEU A 37 3.40 5.18 -6.24
CA LEU A 37 4.37 4.82 -5.20
C LEU A 37 5.82 4.94 -5.72
N GLU A 38 6.03 4.71 -7.01
CA GLU A 38 7.33 4.85 -7.68
C GLU A 38 7.84 6.30 -7.67
N THR A 39 6.98 7.23 -8.07
CA THR A 39 7.30 8.67 -8.06
C THR A 39 7.63 9.15 -6.65
N ILE A 40 6.85 8.70 -5.65
CA ILE A 40 7.09 9.03 -4.25
C ILE A 40 8.43 8.45 -3.78
N ARG A 41 8.77 7.22 -4.18
CA ARG A 41 10.07 6.63 -3.87
C ARG A 41 11.22 7.48 -4.42
N HIS A 42 11.11 7.95 -5.65
CA HIS A 42 12.13 8.83 -6.24
C HIS A 42 12.25 10.18 -5.51
N MET A 43 11.13 10.77 -5.10
CA MET A 43 11.14 12.00 -4.29
C MET A 43 11.86 11.80 -2.95
N VAL A 44 11.63 10.67 -2.27
CA VAL A 44 12.38 10.32 -1.05
C VAL A 44 13.86 10.11 -1.37
N ALA A 45 14.19 9.44 -2.48
CA ALA A 45 15.57 9.20 -2.89
C ALA A 45 16.32 10.49 -3.26
N SER A 46 15.60 11.55 -3.69
CA SER A 46 16.16 12.88 -3.92
C SER A 46 16.23 13.74 -2.65
N GLY A 47 15.89 13.19 -1.48
CA GLY A 47 15.99 13.89 -0.19
C GLY A 47 14.78 14.73 0.19
N LEU A 48 13.63 14.57 -0.49
CA LEU A 48 12.44 15.40 -0.26
C LEU A 48 11.70 15.08 1.06
N GLY A 49 12.05 13.97 1.73
CA GLY A 49 11.48 13.61 3.01
C GLY A 49 11.44 12.11 3.24
N ILE A 50 10.42 11.64 3.96
CA ILE A 50 10.15 10.23 4.25
C ILE A 50 8.75 9.83 3.76
N THR A 51 8.53 8.54 3.57
CA THR A 51 7.22 8.02 3.15
C THR A 51 6.92 6.66 3.77
N VAL A 52 5.65 6.25 3.71
CA VAL A 52 5.17 4.92 4.09
C VAL A 52 4.84 4.16 2.82
N LEU A 53 5.30 2.91 2.72
CA LEU A 53 5.02 2.02 1.59
C LEU A 53 4.43 0.70 2.08
N PRO A 54 3.54 0.06 1.30
CA PRO A 54 3.19 -1.33 1.56
C PRO A 54 4.43 -2.21 1.38
N CYS A 55 4.49 -3.30 2.13
CA CYS A 55 5.68 -4.15 2.19
C CYS A 55 6.10 -4.69 0.80
N THR A 56 5.13 -4.96 -0.07
CA THR A 56 5.34 -5.45 -1.43
C THR A 56 6.01 -4.41 -2.34
N ALA A 57 5.83 -3.12 -2.06
CA ALA A 57 6.46 -2.02 -2.79
C ALA A 57 7.77 -1.53 -2.15
N ALA A 58 8.00 -1.84 -0.87
CA ALA A 58 9.22 -1.46 -0.16
C ALA A 58 10.45 -2.22 -0.68
N GLY A 59 10.30 -3.51 -1.02
CA GLY A 59 11.41 -4.38 -1.45
C GLY A 59 11.54 -4.57 -2.97
N ALA A 60 10.74 -3.87 -3.78
CA ALA A 60 10.59 -4.17 -5.20
C ALA A 60 11.79 -3.78 -6.07
N ASP A 61 12.69 -2.92 -5.60
CA ASP A 61 13.79 -2.42 -6.41
C ASP A 61 15.15 -2.50 -5.69
N ARG A 62 16.08 -3.27 -6.27
CA ARG A 62 17.47 -3.37 -5.79
C ARG A 62 18.22 -2.05 -5.93
N TYR A 63 17.82 -1.19 -6.89
CA TYR A 63 18.43 0.12 -7.12
C TYR A 63 18.17 1.07 -5.94
N ALA A 64 16.94 1.08 -5.43
CA ALA A 64 16.54 1.91 -4.30
C ALA A 64 17.23 1.55 -2.98
N GLN A 65 17.69 0.30 -2.80
CA GLN A 65 18.34 -0.14 -1.55
C GLN A 65 19.64 0.61 -1.22
N ARG A 66 20.29 1.23 -2.22
CA ARG A 66 21.51 2.04 -2.00
C ARG A 66 21.23 3.50 -1.65
N LEU A 67 20.05 4.01 -1.99
CA LEU A 67 19.66 5.42 -1.80
C LEU A 67 18.64 5.59 -0.67
N LEU A 68 17.94 4.52 -0.30
CA LEU A 68 16.86 4.54 0.68
C LEU A 68 17.13 3.53 1.80
N THR A 69 16.89 3.97 3.02
CA THR A 69 16.84 3.09 4.18
C THR A 69 15.39 2.73 4.48
N ILE A 70 15.08 1.43 4.49
CA ILE A 70 13.74 0.93 4.84
C ILE A 70 13.72 0.58 6.32
N LYS A 71 12.72 1.10 7.04
CA LYS A 71 12.45 0.76 8.44
C LYS A 71 11.05 0.17 8.55
N ARG A 72 10.93 -0.96 9.26
CA ARG A 72 9.63 -1.54 9.61
C ARG A 72 9.06 -0.84 10.84
N PHE A 73 7.74 -0.78 10.95
CA PHE A 73 7.08 -0.32 12.17
C PHE A 73 7.43 -1.23 13.35
N THR A 74 7.57 -0.62 14.53
CA THR A 74 7.77 -1.35 15.80
C THR A 74 6.42 -1.83 16.35
N GLY A 75 6.42 -2.96 17.06
CA GLY A 75 5.21 -3.53 17.65
C GLY A 75 4.25 -4.11 16.62
N SER A 76 2.95 -3.82 16.76
CA SER A 76 1.91 -4.27 15.83
C SER A 76 1.89 -3.41 14.57
N ALA A 77 2.59 -3.85 13.53
CA ALA A 77 2.62 -3.14 12.27
C ALA A 77 1.22 -3.05 11.64
N PRO A 78 0.85 -1.92 11.02
CA PRO A 78 -0.42 -1.78 10.33
C PRO A 78 -0.51 -2.72 9.12
N THR A 79 -1.65 -3.37 8.97
CA THR A 79 -1.93 -4.30 7.88
C THR A 79 -3.09 -3.81 7.03
N ARG A 80 -3.11 -4.19 5.75
CA ARG A 80 -4.26 -3.98 4.85
C ARG A 80 -4.66 -5.31 4.21
N THR A 81 -5.96 -5.52 4.07
CA THR A 81 -6.49 -6.69 3.38
C THR A 81 -6.53 -6.44 1.88
N ILE A 82 -5.99 -7.37 1.10
CA ILE A 82 -6.10 -7.38 -0.36
C ILE A 82 -7.18 -8.39 -0.74
N ALA A 83 -8.15 -7.96 -1.56
CA ALA A 83 -9.25 -8.78 -2.00
C ALA A 83 -9.27 -8.91 -3.53
N LEU A 84 -9.70 -10.07 -4.00
CA LEU A 84 -10.10 -10.28 -5.38
C LEU A 84 -11.62 -10.13 -5.45
N ALA A 85 -12.09 -9.12 -6.19
CA ALA A 85 -13.51 -8.86 -6.36
C ALA A 85 -13.94 -9.09 -7.82
N TRP A 86 -15.14 -9.63 -8.02
CA TRP A 86 -15.75 -9.82 -9.33
C TRP A 86 -17.27 -9.67 -9.25
N ARG A 87 -17.91 -9.43 -10.40
CA ARG A 87 -19.38 -9.36 -10.49
C ARG A 87 -19.98 -10.75 -10.21
N LYS A 88 -21.04 -10.81 -9.41
CA LYS A 88 -21.80 -12.06 -9.15
C LYS A 88 -22.24 -12.77 -10.44
N THR A 89 -22.54 -12.01 -11.49
CA THR A 89 -22.98 -12.52 -12.81
C THR A 89 -21.84 -12.85 -13.77
N PHE A 90 -20.58 -12.83 -13.33
CA PHE A 90 -19.44 -13.13 -14.19
C PHE A 90 -19.49 -14.60 -14.65
N PRO A 91 -19.52 -14.88 -15.97
CA PRO A 91 -19.86 -16.21 -16.48
C PRO A 91 -18.72 -17.23 -16.39
N ARG A 92 -17.51 -16.86 -15.92
CA ARG A 92 -16.31 -17.72 -15.93
C ARG A 92 -15.69 -17.90 -14.53
N PRO A 93 -16.36 -18.60 -13.59
CA PRO A 93 -15.83 -18.80 -12.24
C PRO A 93 -14.47 -19.52 -12.21
N ARG A 94 -14.23 -20.44 -13.17
CA ARG A 94 -12.92 -21.13 -13.31
C ARG A 94 -11.76 -20.18 -13.62
N ALA A 95 -12.02 -19.06 -14.30
CA ALA A 95 -11.00 -18.05 -14.57
C ALA A 95 -10.62 -17.30 -13.28
N ILE A 96 -11.61 -16.96 -12.45
CA ILE A 96 -11.40 -16.36 -11.13
C ILE A 96 -10.58 -17.29 -10.24
N GLU A 97 -10.91 -18.58 -10.20
CA GLU A 97 -10.15 -19.54 -9.40
C GLU A 97 -8.71 -19.72 -9.90
N THR A 98 -8.50 -19.69 -11.23
CA THR A 98 -7.15 -19.73 -11.79
C THR A 98 -6.34 -18.50 -11.40
N LEU A 99 -6.94 -17.31 -11.45
CA LEU A 99 -6.30 -16.08 -11.02
C LEU A 99 -5.97 -16.11 -9.51
N ARG A 100 -6.92 -16.54 -8.68
CA ARG A 100 -6.72 -16.73 -7.23
C ARG A 100 -5.52 -17.63 -6.96
N ARG A 101 -5.45 -18.80 -7.62
CA ARG A 101 -4.32 -19.73 -7.47
C ARG A 101 -3.00 -19.10 -7.91
N ALA A 102 -2.99 -18.36 -9.03
CA ALA A 102 -1.79 -17.68 -9.50
C ALA A 102 -1.28 -16.64 -8.49
N ILE A 103 -2.18 -15.82 -7.92
CA ILE A 103 -1.84 -14.83 -6.88
C ILE A 103 -1.22 -15.53 -5.65
N LEU A 104 -1.83 -16.60 -5.16
CA LEU A 104 -1.32 -17.35 -4.00
C LEU A 104 0.02 -18.04 -4.29
N ALA A 105 0.26 -18.44 -5.54
CA ALA A 105 1.51 -19.08 -5.95
C ALA A 105 2.71 -18.12 -5.99
N CYS A 106 2.50 -16.80 -6.04
CA CYS A 106 3.58 -15.81 -6.07
C CYS A 106 4.44 -15.77 -4.79
N ARG A 107 3.99 -16.37 -3.67
CA ARG A 107 4.74 -16.49 -2.40
C ARG A 107 5.45 -15.19 -1.99
N LEU A 108 4.68 -14.11 -1.87
CA LEU A 108 5.21 -12.82 -1.44
C LEU A 108 5.62 -12.90 0.04
N SER A 109 6.88 -12.59 0.34
CA SER A 109 7.50 -12.83 1.66
C SER A 109 6.93 -12.03 2.82
N CYS A 110 6.13 -11.00 2.54
CA CYS A 110 5.55 -10.10 3.54
C CYS A 110 4.01 -10.10 3.53
N VAL A 111 3.40 -11.10 2.88
CA VAL A 111 1.96 -11.24 2.76
C VAL A 111 1.52 -12.54 3.43
N GLU A 112 0.47 -12.44 4.24
CA GLU A 112 -0.16 -13.58 4.88
C GLU A 112 -1.51 -13.88 4.22
N PRO A 113 -1.73 -15.11 3.72
CA PRO A 113 -3.04 -15.51 3.20
C PRO A 113 -4.08 -15.58 4.33
N LEU A 114 -5.23 -14.95 4.12
CA LEU A 114 -6.35 -15.04 5.05
C LEU A 114 -7.09 -16.39 4.91
N PRO A 115 -7.63 -16.94 6.01
CA PRO A 115 -8.41 -18.17 5.96
C PRO A 115 -9.70 -17.98 5.16
N ALA A 116 -10.20 -19.05 4.53
CA ALA A 116 -11.37 -19.00 3.64
C ALA A 116 -12.67 -18.51 4.33
N ASN A 117 -12.74 -18.62 5.67
CA ASN A 117 -13.86 -18.16 6.49
C ASN A 117 -13.62 -16.78 7.12
N HIS A 118 -12.63 -16.02 6.64
CA HIS A 118 -12.41 -14.67 7.13
C HIS A 118 -13.57 -13.77 6.69
N VAL A 119 -14.40 -13.38 7.65
CA VAL A 119 -15.46 -12.39 7.44
C VAL A 119 -14.78 -11.03 7.32
N LEU A 120 -14.88 -10.41 6.15
CA LEU A 120 -14.44 -9.03 5.98
C LEU A 120 -15.21 -8.14 6.96
N PRO A 121 -14.54 -7.22 7.68
CA PRO A 121 -15.23 -6.20 8.45
C PRO A 121 -16.25 -5.51 7.54
N GLN A 122 -17.51 -5.48 7.98
CA GLN A 122 -18.55 -4.72 7.29
C GLN A 122 -18.29 -3.26 7.67
N GLU A 123 -17.97 -2.42 6.67
CA GLU A 123 -17.99 -0.96 6.81
C GLU A 123 -19.41 -0.41 6.69
#